data_AF-A0A7S0LNT5-F1
#
_entry.id   AF-A0A7S0LNT5-F1
#
_cell.length_a   1.000
_cell.length_b   1.000
_cell.length_c   1.000
_cell.angle_alpha   90.00
_cell.angle_beta   90.00
_cell.angle_gamma   90.00
#
_symmetry.space_group_name_H-M   'P 1'
#
loop_
_entity.id
_entity.type
_entity.pdbx_description
1 polymer ?
#
loop_
_entity_poly.entity_id
_entity_poly.type
_entity_poly.pdbx_seq_one_letter_code
_entity_poly.pdbx_strand_id
1 'polypeptide(L)'
;KMEAELKLALPSRAAMDRVLTSLRATDHGVMQTSTFFDTPAATLRSAGFAVRIRREQELASGGHVAWVITAKGPKQCAPELADSMTIRPEEDIRVSPEAAASILSGERSVLSVLMQSAMVTRMLQVQGPEPLQARERFENTRVRVPYTLRTSVGELVVQLEFDETRYKHGYATETHWECECELPPARVASLAAPAQAALQEMLASICGCECPAAAGGKLKRYRKFLKKTATLD
;
A
#
# COMPACT_ATOMS: atom_id res chain seq x y z
N LYS A 1 7.68 1.22 13.05
CA LYS A 1 8.20 -0.12 12.66
C LYS A 1 8.95 -0.02 11.34
N MET A 2 9.74 -1.03 10.95
CA MET A 2 10.20 -1.18 9.57
C MET A 2 9.19 -2.08 8.83
N GLU A 3 8.67 -1.64 7.69
CA GLU A 3 7.89 -2.43 6.74
C GLU A 3 8.85 -2.99 5.70
N ALA A 4 8.75 -4.29 5.39
CA ALA A 4 9.46 -4.93 4.28
C ALA A 4 8.48 -5.79 3.47
N GLU A 5 8.28 -5.46 2.21
CA GLU A 5 7.15 -5.97 1.44
C GLU A 5 7.55 -6.29 0.00
N LEU A 6 7.25 -7.52 -0.40
CA LEU A 6 7.29 -7.97 -1.79
C LEU A 6 5.97 -7.67 -2.48
N LYS A 7 6.01 -7.16 -3.71
CA LYS A 7 4.80 -6.88 -4.51
C LYS A 7 4.92 -7.44 -5.92
N LEU A 8 3.94 -8.25 -6.31
CA LEU A 8 3.79 -8.75 -7.67
C LEU A 8 2.46 -8.28 -8.26
N ALA A 9 2.46 -7.98 -9.55
CA ALA A 9 1.26 -7.61 -10.28
C ALA A 9 0.52 -8.87 -10.75
N LEU A 10 -0.79 -8.87 -10.58
CA LEU A 10 -1.69 -9.86 -11.16
C LEU A 10 -2.26 -9.30 -12.46
N PRO A 11 -2.40 -10.12 -13.52
CA PRO A 11 -2.75 -9.63 -14.86
C PRO A 11 -4.21 -9.20 -15.00
N SER A 12 -5.11 -9.68 -14.12
CA SER A 12 -6.53 -9.40 -14.20
C SER A 12 -7.28 -9.76 -12.91
N ARG A 13 -8.53 -9.30 -12.81
CA ARG A 13 -9.47 -9.74 -11.79
C ARG A 13 -9.66 -11.26 -11.78
N ALA A 14 -9.83 -11.88 -12.95
CA ALA A 14 -10.01 -13.33 -13.06
C ALA A 14 -8.80 -14.12 -12.54
N ALA A 15 -7.58 -13.60 -12.70
CA ALA A 15 -6.38 -14.21 -12.12
C ALA A 15 -6.39 -14.11 -10.58
N MET A 16 -6.76 -12.96 -10.02
CA MET A 16 -6.94 -12.80 -8.57
C MET A 16 -7.99 -13.76 -8.01
N ASP A 17 -9.16 -13.89 -8.66
CA ASP A 17 -10.23 -14.78 -8.19
C ASP A 17 -9.77 -16.26 -8.18
N ARG A 18 -8.98 -16.69 -9.19
CA ARG A 18 -8.37 -18.03 -9.20
C ARG A 18 -7.42 -18.26 -8.03
N VAL A 19 -6.57 -17.26 -7.71
CA VAL A 19 -5.64 -17.35 -6.58
C VAL A 19 -6.41 -17.42 -5.27
N LEU A 20 -7.34 -16.49 -5.02
CA LEU A 20 -8.14 -16.48 -3.79
C LEU A 20 -8.93 -17.79 -3.60
N THR A 21 -9.50 -18.34 -4.68
CA THR A 21 -10.20 -19.64 -4.64
C THR A 21 -9.23 -20.79 -4.31
N SER A 22 -8.06 -20.82 -4.95
CA SER A 22 -7.04 -21.86 -4.73
C SER A 22 -6.51 -21.84 -3.29
N LEU A 23 -6.38 -20.64 -2.72
CA LEU A 23 -5.96 -20.44 -1.33
C LEU A 23 -7.09 -20.59 -0.32
N ARG A 24 -8.32 -20.87 -0.77
CA ARG A 24 -9.53 -21.00 0.08
C ARG A 24 -9.73 -19.78 0.98
N ALA A 25 -9.54 -18.58 0.42
CA ALA A 25 -9.72 -17.35 1.17
C ALA A 25 -11.16 -17.25 1.70
N THR A 26 -11.31 -17.08 3.02
CA THR A 26 -12.61 -16.95 3.69
C THR A 26 -12.97 -15.52 4.07
N ASP A 27 -12.02 -14.59 3.94
CA ASP A 27 -12.21 -13.17 4.24
C ASP A 27 -12.92 -12.48 3.06
N HIS A 28 -13.97 -11.71 3.37
CA HIS A 28 -14.69 -10.88 2.40
C HIS A 28 -13.88 -9.65 1.97
N GLY A 29 -12.81 -9.34 2.70
CA GLY A 29 -11.91 -8.23 2.45
C GLY A 29 -12.33 -6.92 3.12
N VAL A 30 -11.44 -5.95 3.03
CA VAL A 30 -11.59 -4.61 3.57
C VAL A 30 -11.56 -3.62 2.42
N MET A 31 -12.62 -2.83 2.29
CA MET A 31 -12.62 -1.66 1.41
C MET A 31 -11.85 -0.53 2.11
N GLN A 32 -10.86 -0.01 1.41
CA GLN A 32 -9.99 1.05 1.88
C GLN A 32 -10.16 2.27 0.99
N THR A 33 -10.41 3.42 1.59
CA THR A 33 -10.32 4.70 0.88
C THR A 33 -9.14 5.48 1.45
N SER A 34 -8.09 5.62 0.65
CA SER A 34 -6.87 6.32 1.06
C SER A 34 -6.89 7.75 0.51
N THR A 35 -6.61 8.73 1.38
CA THR A 35 -6.36 10.14 1.02
C THR A 35 -4.95 10.51 1.46
N PHE A 36 -4.11 10.92 0.51
CA PHE A 36 -2.73 11.35 0.74
C PHE A 36 -2.65 12.85 0.95
N PHE A 37 -1.71 13.27 1.78
CA PHE A 37 -1.43 14.68 2.04
C PHE A 37 0.00 15.03 1.68
N ASP A 38 0.17 16.22 1.11
CA ASP A 38 1.47 16.82 0.82
C ASP A 38 1.31 18.34 0.79
N THR A 39 2.42 19.07 0.76
CA THR A 39 2.40 20.52 0.50
C THR A 39 2.03 20.80 -0.96
N PRO A 40 1.61 22.04 -1.30
CA PRO A 40 1.41 22.43 -2.69
C PRO A 40 2.61 22.13 -3.59
N ALA A 41 3.83 22.34 -3.07
CA ALA A 41 5.10 22.05 -3.74
C ALA A 41 5.54 20.57 -3.69
N ALA A 42 4.77 19.70 -3.03
CA ALA A 42 5.06 18.27 -2.85
C ALA A 42 6.41 18.00 -2.19
N THR A 43 6.70 18.73 -1.12
CA THR A 43 7.98 18.67 -0.38
C THR A 43 8.17 17.34 0.34
N LEU A 44 7.12 16.77 0.95
CA LEU A 44 7.23 15.47 1.62
C LEU A 44 7.63 14.38 0.63
N ARG A 45 6.94 14.33 -0.51
CA ARG A 45 7.27 13.39 -1.59
C ARG A 45 8.70 13.54 -2.07
N SER A 46 9.16 14.77 -2.30
CA SER A 46 10.50 15.03 -2.83
C SER A 46 11.58 14.55 -1.87
N ALA A 47 11.30 14.57 -0.57
CA ALA A 47 12.15 14.00 0.47
C ALA A 47 11.90 12.49 0.74
N GLY A 48 11.07 11.81 -0.06
CA GLY A 48 10.79 10.38 0.06
C GLY A 48 9.78 10.00 1.16
N PHE A 49 9.08 10.98 1.75
CA PHE A 49 8.03 10.77 2.74
C PHE A 49 6.65 10.65 2.08
N ALA A 50 5.72 9.98 2.76
CA ALA A 50 4.31 10.00 2.45
C ALA A 50 3.47 9.91 3.72
N VAL A 51 2.39 10.67 3.79
CA VAL A 51 1.39 10.54 4.85
C VAL A 51 0.00 10.41 4.24
N ARG A 52 -0.83 9.54 4.79
CA ARG A 52 -2.21 9.33 4.38
C ARG A 52 -3.13 9.11 5.56
N ILE A 53 -4.40 9.41 5.37
CA ILE A 53 -5.49 8.85 6.16
C ILE A 53 -6.22 7.80 5.33
N ARG A 54 -6.60 6.69 5.95
CA ARG A 54 -7.29 5.57 5.33
C ARG A 54 -8.55 5.26 6.12
N ARG A 55 -9.70 5.30 5.45
CA ARG A 55 -10.94 4.68 5.95
C ARG A 55 -10.89 3.21 5.60
N GLU A 56 -11.12 2.33 6.57
CA GLU A 56 -11.23 0.89 6.40
C GLU A 56 -12.66 0.48 6.74
N GLN A 57 -13.34 -0.17 5.80
CA GLN A 57 -14.67 -0.72 5.98
C GLN A 57 -14.64 -2.19 5.64
N GLU A 58 -14.92 -3.04 6.62
CA GLU A 58 -15.09 -4.48 6.41
C GLU A 58 -16.28 -4.73 5.48
N LEU A 59 -16.12 -5.64 4.52
CA LEU A 59 -17.16 -5.95 3.53
C LEU A 59 -18.18 -6.98 4.02
N ALA A 60 -17.93 -7.63 5.16
CA ALA A 60 -18.89 -8.53 5.80
C ALA A 60 -20.12 -7.78 6.33
N SER A 61 -21.26 -8.47 6.43
CA SER A 61 -22.49 -7.89 6.99
C SER A 61 -22.28 -7.42 8.44
N GLY A 62 -22.61 -6.16 8.71
CA GLY A 62 -22.35 -5.54 10.03
C GLY A 62 -20.91 -5.06 10.23
N GLY A 63 -20.11 -4.98 9.16
CA GLY A 63 -18.69 -4.68 9.19
C GLY A 63 -18.32 -3.39 9.91
N HIS A 64 -17.23 -3.45 10.66
CA HIS A 64 -16.69 -2.32 11.41
C HIS A 64 -16.04 -1.28 10.47
N VAL A 65 -16.11 0.00 10.86
CA VAL A 65 -15.41 1.10 10.17
C VAL A 65 -14.28 1.62 11.06
N ALA A 66 -13.05 1.56 10.57
CA ALA A 66 -11.88 2.11 11.24
C ALA A 66 -11.26 3.25 10.42
N TRP A 67 -10.56 4.14 11.11
CA TRP A 67 -9.74 5.17 10.48
C TRP A 67 -8.30 5.02 10.94
N VAL A 68 -7.39 5.00 9.98
CA VAL A 68 -5.95 4.81 10.21
C VAL A 68 -5.18 5.94 9.54
N ILE A 69 -4.32 6.61 10.28
CA ILE A 69 -3.31 7.49 9.69
C ILE A 69 -2.03 6.67 9.54
N THR A 70 -1.45 6.69 8.34
CA THR A 70 -0.19 6.02 8.04
C THR A 70 0.84 7.07 7.64
N ALA A 71 1.98 7.10 8.32
CA ALA A 71 3.17 7.84 7.92
C ALA A 71 4.24 6.86 7.44
N LYS A 72 4.84 7.13 6.27
CA LYS A 72 5.88 6.32 5.64
C LYS A 72 7.09 7.20 5.36
N GLY A 73 8.27 6.74 5.75
CA GLY A 73 9.52 7.45 5.49
C GLY A 73 10.23 7.00 4.22
N PRO A 74 11.47 7.51 4.01
CA PRO A 74 12.26 7.21 2.82
C PRO A 74 12.48 5.72 2.64
N LYS A 75 12.39 5.29 1.37
CA LYS A 75 12.68 3.90 1.01
C LYS A 75 14.16 3.59 1.26
N GLN A 76 14.40 2.43 1.84
CA GLN A 76 15.67 1.73 1.84
C GLN A 76 15.54 0.62 0.80
N CYS A 77 16.27 0.71 -0.31
CA CYS A 77 16.25 -0.35 -1.32
C CYS A 77 17.48 -1.21 -1.15
N ALA A 78 17.30 -2.53 -1.22
CA ALA A 78 18.34 -3.44 -1.68
C ALA A 78 18.41 -3.27 -3.22
N PRO A 79 19.50 -2.74 -3.80
CA PRO A 79 19.59 -2.42 -5.22
C PRO A 79 19.17 -3.56 -6.16
N GLU A 80 19.48 -4.79 -5.77
CA GLU A 80 19.20 -6.03 -6.49
C GLU A 80 17.70 -6.39 -6.60
N LEU A 81 16.83 -5.82 -5.75
CA LEU A 81 15.39 -6.11 -5.70
C LEU A 81 14.54 -4.82 -5.72
N ALA A 82 15.10 -3.72 -6.22
CA ALA A 82 14.51 -2.38 -6.09
C ALA A 82 13.09 -2.25 -6.67
N ASP A 83 12.72 -3.11 -7.63
CA ASP A 83 11.41 -3.08 -8.29
C ASP A 83 10.34 -3.95 -7.61
N SER A 84 10.73 -5.00 -6.90
CA SER A 84 9.81 -5.97 -6.27
C SER A 84 9.75 -5.84 -4.75
N MET A 85 10.80 -5.32 -4.12
CA MET A 85 10.92 -5.17 -2.67
C MET A 85 10.88 -3.70 -2.27
N THR A 86 10.10 -3.38 -1.24
CA THR A 86 10.17 -2.09 -0.57
C THR A 86 10.46 -2.29 0.90
N ILE A 87 11.52 -1.66 1.41
CA ILE A 87 11.83 -1.56 2.84
C ILE A 87 11.74 -0.10 3.25
N ARG A 88 11.04 0.22 4.33
CA ARG A 88 10.94 1.61 4.82
C ARG A 88 10.42 1.68 6.25
N PRO A 89 10.71 2.77 6.99
CA PRO A 89 10.03 3.04 8.23
C PRO A 89 8.56 3.39 7.97
N GLU A 90 7.69 2.85 8.82
CA GLU A 90 6.24 3.05 8.78
C GLU A 90 5.65 3.10 10.18
N GLU A 91 4.64 3.92 10.31
CA GLU A 91 3.87 4.08 11.53
C GLU A 91 2.39 4.25 11.19
N ASP A 92 1.57 3.47 11.88
CA ASP A 92 0.12 3.48 11.76
C ASP A 92 -0.47 3.84 13.11
N ILE A 93 -1.45 4.76 13.11
CA ILE A 93 -2.24 5.10 14.29
C ILE A 93 -3.72 5.04 13.94
N ARG A 94 -4.51 4.38 14.81
CA ARG A 94 -5.97 4.43 14.72
C ARG A 94 -6.46 5.76 15.30
N VAL A 95 -7.43 6.35 14.63
CA VAL A 95 -8.04 7.61 15.06
C VAL A 95 -9.55 7.47 15.13
N SER A 96 -10.19 8.33 15.92
CA SER A 96 -11.64 8.39 15.98
C SER A 96 -12.23 8.97 14.68
N PRO A 97 -13.50 8.67 14.37
CA PRO A 97 -14.19 9.29 13.22
C PRO A 97 -14.17 10.82 13.24
N GLU A 98 -14.27 11.44 14.42
CA GLU A 98 -14.26 12.91 14.58
C GLU A 98 -12.88 13.48 14.23
N ALA A 99 -11.81 12.86 14.71
CA ALA A 99 -10.45 13.26 14.36
C ALA A 99 -10.18 13.09 12.86
N ALA A 100 -10.67 12.00 12.26
CA ALA A 100 -10.57 11.77 10.83
C ALA A 100 -11.31 12.84 10.01
N ALA A 101 -12.53 13.21 10.42
CA ALA A 101 -13.33 14.25 9.78
C ALA A 101 -12.61 15.61 9.82
N SER A 102 -12.10 16.00 10.99
CA SER A 102 -11.36 17.26 11.16
C SER A 102 -10.06 17.33 10.34
N ILE A 103 -9.38 16.19 10.15
CA ILE A 103 -8.21 16.13 9.26
C ILE A 103 -8.61 16.27 7.80
N LEU A 104 -9.67 15.58 7.39
CA LEU A 104 -10.14 15.59 6.00
C LEU A 104 -10.72 16.95 5.60
N SER A 105 -11.32 17.70 6.52
CA SER A 105 -11.80 19.07 6.29
C SER A 105 -10.68 20.11 6.29
N GLY A 106 -9.47 19.77 6.76
CA GLY A 106 -8.33 20.67 6.87
C GLY A 106 -8.32 21.50 8.16
N GLU A 107 -9.29 21.33 9.05
CA GLU A 107 -9.31 21.95 10.38
C GLU A 107 -8.12 21.50 11.24
N ARG A 108 -7.68 20.25 11.06
CA ARG A 108 -6.56 19.66 11.80
C ARG A 108 -5.49 19.11 10.86
N SER A 109 -4.22 19.43 11.12
CA SER A 109 -3.11 18.82 10.38
C SER A 109 -3.01 17.33 10.65
N VAL A 110 -2.83 16.51 9.61
CA VAL A 110 -2.64 15.06 9.72
C VAL A 110 -1.42 14.69 10.56
N LEU A 111 -0.37 15.51 10.55
CA LEU A 111 0.84 15.26 11.35
C LEU A 111 0.65 15.60 12.83
N SER A 112 -0.35 16.41 13.19
CA SER A 112 -0.62 16.78 14.58
C SER A 112 -1.06 15.61 15.45
N VAL A 113 -1.57 14.53 14.84
CA VAL A 113 -2.00 13.32 15.55
C VAL A 113 -0.83 12.36 15.80
N LEU A 114 0.28 12.53 15.08
CA LEU A 114 1.46 11.66 15.13
C LEU A 114 2.64 12.30 15.90
N MET A 115 2.40 13.36 16.69
CA MET A 115 3.43 14.27 17.21
C MET A 115 4.51 13.64 18.10
N GLN A 116 4.38 12.38 18.51
CA GLN A 116 5.36 11.70 19.35
C GLN A 116 6.40 10.88 18.58
N SER A 117 6.32 10.86 17.24
CA SER A 117 7.23 10.07 16.41
C SER A 117 8.40 10.87 15.86
N ALA A 118 9.61 10.31 15.97
CA ALA A 118 10.82 10.87 15.34
C ALA A 118 10.69 11.02 13.81
N MET A 119 9.90 10.16 13.16
CA MET A 119 9.61 10.27 11.72
C MET A 119 8.75 11.50 11.44
N VAL A 120 7.79 11.79 12.31
CA VAL A 120 6.91 12.96 12.17
C VAL A 120 7.64 14.25 12.46
N THR A 121 8.57 14.26 13.42
CA THR A 121 9.48 15.40 13.60
C THR A 121 10.24 15.72 12.32
N ARG A 122 10.76 14.70 11.62
CA ARG A 122 11.42 14.89 10.32
C ARG A 122 10.46 15.35 9.22
N MET A 123 9.24 14.79 9.17
CA MET A 123 8.22 15.24 8.21
C MET A 123 7.85 16.72 8.44
N LEU A 124 7.72 17.16 9.69
CA LEU A 124 7.46 18.57 10.03
C LEU A 124 8.61 19.49 9.60
N GLN A 125 9.86 19.06 9.76
CA GLN A 125 11.03 19.80 9.27
C GLN A 125 11.02 19.93 7.73
N VAL A 126 10.66 18.86 7.02
CA VAL A 126 10.55 18.87 5.55
C VAL A 126 9.35 19.68 5.06
N GLN A 127 8.23 19.61 5.76
CA GLN A 127 7.02 20.40 5.46
C GLN A 127 7.32 21.90 5.54
N GLY A 128 8.09 22.32 6.55
CA GLY A 128 8.32 23.73 6.82
C GLY A 128 7.01 24.46 7.18
N PRO A 129 6.83 25.73 6.77
CA PRO A 129 5.64 26.51 7.12
C PRO A 129 4.42 26.20 6.24
N GLU A 130 4.59 25.52 5.12
CA GLU A 130 3.47 25.26 4.19
C GLU A 130 2.49 24.24 4.77
N PRO A 131 1.18 24.48 4.72
CA PRO A 131 0.20 23.53 5.21
C PRO A 131 0.12 22.30 4.30
N LEU A 132 -0.07 21.13 4.89
CA LEU A 132 -0.40 19.93 4.13
C LEU A 132 -1.85 20.00 3.64
N GLN A 133 -2.06 19.61 2.39
CA GLN A 133 -3.37 19.58 1.75
C GLN A 133 -3.67 18.15 1.30
N ALA A 134 -4.95 17.77 1.25
CA ALA A 134 -5.34 16.54 0.59
C ALA A 134 -5.04 16.64 -0.91
N ARG A 135 -4.32 15.67 -1.47
CA ARG A 135 -3.84 15.70 -2.87
C ARG A 135 -4.43 14.59 -3.70
N GLU A 136 -4.23 13.35 -3.26
CA GLU A 136 -4.62 12.17 -4.03
C GLU A 136 -5.52 11.25 -3.20
N ARG A 137 -6.63 10.82 -3.80
CA ARG A 137 -7.56 9.87 -3.21
C ARG A 137 -7.81 8.68 -4.13
N PHE A 138 -7.77 7.47 -3.60
CA PHE A 138 -8.11 6.25 -4.33
C PHE A 138 -8.74 5.18 -3.43
N GLU A 139 -9.37 4.19 -4.07
CA GLU A 139 -10.00 3.05 -3.42
C GLU A 139 -9.12 1.80 -3.58
N ASN A 140 -9.11 0.94 -2.58
CA ASN A 140 -8.44 -0.35 -2.60
C ASN A 140 -9.27 -1.38 -1.85
N THR A 141 -9.60 -2.51 -2.47
CA THR A 141 -10.13 -3.66 -1.75
C THR A 141 -8.99 -4.59 -1.42
N ARG A 142 -8.80 -4.92 -0.14
CA ARG A 142 -7.73 -5.80 0.34
C ARG A 142 -8.32 -7.07 0.93
N VAL A 143 -7.91 -8.23 0.43
CA VAL A 143 -8.19 -9.54 1.05
C VAL A 143 -6.91 -10.07 1.67
N ARG A 144 -6.97 -10.52 2.92
CA ARG A 144 -5.80 -11.08 3.62
C ARG A 144 -5.92 -12.58 3.73
N VAL A 145 -4.84 -13.28 3.43
CA VAL A 145 -4.79 -14.75 3.50
C VAL A 145 -3.53 -15.17 4.24
N PRO A 146 -3.65 -15.80 5.43
CA PRO A 146 -2.49 -16.43 6.06
C PRO A 146 -2.04 -17.60 5.19
N TYR A 147 -0.73 -17.69 4.95
CA TYR A 147 -0.17 -18.69 4.04
C TYR A 147 1.20 -19.16 4.50
N THR A 148 1.50 -20.45 4.29
CA THR A 148 2.84 -21.01 4.49
C THR A 148 3.54 -21.08 3.14
N LEU A 149 4.41 -20.10 2.86
CA LEU A 149 5.20 -20.04 1.64
C LEU A 149 6.38 -21.02 1.73
N ARG A 150 6.44 -21.97 0.79
CA ARG A 150 7.57 -22.90 0.68
C ARG A 150 8.66 -22.27 -0.17
N THR A 151 9.82 -22.01 0.44
CA THR A 151 10.99 -21.42 -0.22
C THR A 151 12.13 -22.43 -0.30
N SER A 152 13.16 -22.14 -1.09
CA SER A 152 14.38 -22.97 -1.16
C SER A 152 15.16 -23.05 0.17
N VAL A 153 14.87 -22.15 1.11
CA VAL A 153 15.52 -22.08 2.43
C VAL A 153 14.61 -22.51 3.58
N GLY A 154 13.43 -23.07 3.26
CA GLY A 154 12.46 -23.58 4.23
C GLY A 154 11.06 -22.97 4.09
N GLU A 155 10.21 -23.28 5.07
CA GLU A 155 8.84 -22.75 5.12
C GLU A 155 8.79 -21.39 5.84
N LEU A 156 7.99 -20.47 5.31
CA LEU A 156 7.78 -19.13 5.85
C LEU A 156 6.29 -18.87 6.02
N VAL A 157 5.84 -18.69 7.27
CA VAL A 157 4.48 -18.24 7.54
C VAL A 157 4.40 -16.75 7.26
N VAL A 158 3.54 -16.38 6.31
CA VAL A 158 3.33 -15.01 5.85
C VAL A 158 1.85 -14.66 5.84
N GLN A 159 1.57 -13.36 5.81
CA GLN A 159 0.27 -12.86 5.40
C GLN A 159 0.38 -12.37 3.96
N LEU A 160 -0.39 -12.98 3.06
CA LEU A 160 -0.56 -12.47 1.70
C LEU A 160 -1.68 -11.44 1.70
N GLU A 161 -1.47 -10.32 1.02
CA GLU A 161 -2.49 -9.29 0.82
C GLU A 161 -2.79 -9.17 -0.67
N PHE A 162 -4.04 -9.40 -1.05
CA PHE A 162 -4.52 -9.29 -2.42
C PHE A 162 -5.27 -7.98 -2.58
N ASP A 163 -4.75 -7.11 -3.44
CA ASP A 163 -5.21 -5.75 -3.59
C ASP A 163 -5.84 -5.50 -4.96
N GLU A 164 -7.10 -5.07 -4.96
CA GLU A 164 -7.74 -4.44 -6.11
C GLU A 164 -7.77 -2.93 -5.90
N THR A 165 -6.85 -2.21 -6.53
CA THR A 165 -6.77 -0.75 -6.44
C THR A 165 -7.47 -0.09 -7.62
N ARG A 166 -8.39 0.83 -7.34
CA ARG A 166 -9.15 1.60 -8.33
C ARG A 166 -8.76 3.08 -8.28
N TYR A 167 -8.28 3.61 -9.39
CA TYR A 167 -8.02 5.03 -9.62
C TYR A 167 -9.16 5.63 -10.43
N LYS A 168 -9.65 6.80 -10.02
CA LYS A 168 -10.76 7.51 -10.68
C LYS A 168 -10.37 8.97 -10.90
N HIS A 169 -10.61 9.50 -12.10
CA HIS A 169 -10.47 10.92 -12.41
C HIS A 169 -11.48 11.32 -13.48
N GLY A 170 -12.45 12.17 -13.15
CA GLY A 170 -13.60 12.42 -14.03
C GLY A 170 -14.35 11.12 -14.33
N TYR A 171 -14.54 10.81 -15.61
CA TYR A 171 -15.15 9.56 -16.07
C TYR A 171 -14.14 8.41 -16.24
N ALA A 172 -12.83 8.68 -16.20
CA ALA A 172 -11.81 7.66 -16.38
C ALA A 172 -11.64 6.81 -15.11
N THR A 173 -11.52 5.50 -15.30
CA THR A 173 -11.20 4.54 -14.22
C THR A 173 -10.09 3.60 -14.68
N GLU A 174 -9.08 3.38 -13.84
CA GLU A 174 -8.05 2.36 -14.03
C GLU A 174 -7.98 1.45 -12.79
N THR A 175 -7.93 0.14 -13.00
CA THR A 175 -7.86 -0.85 -11.92
C THR A 175 -6.57 -1.65 -12.03
N HIS A 176 -5.91 -1.87 -10.90
CA HIS A 176 -4.74 -2.73 -10.78
C HIS A 176 -4.98 -3.81 -9.74
N TRP A 177 -4.36 -4.97 -9.98
CA TRP A 177 -4.42 -6.13 -9.10
C TRP A 177 -3.00 -6.48 -8.66
N GLU A 178 -2.80 -6.65 -7.35
CA GLU A 178 -1.50 -6.96 -6.76
C GLU A 178 -1.63 -8.08 -5.74
N CYS A 179 -0.54 -8.83 -5.57
CA CYS A 179 -0.30 -9.68 -4.40
C CYS A 179 0.91 -9.11 -3.66
N GLU A 180 0.70 -8.77 -2.39
CA GLU A 180 1.73 -8.26 -1.49
C GLU A 180 2.06 -9.34 -0.43
N CYS A 181 3.34 -9.46 -0.06
CA CYS A 181 3.81 -10.40 0.94
C CYS A 181 4.76 -9.66 1.90
N GLU A 182 4.35 -9.54 3.17
CA GLU A 182 5.17 -8.91 4.20
C GLU A 182 6.24 -9.89 4.71
N LEU A 183 7.50 -9.47 4.68
CA LEU A 183 8.62 -10.24 5.21
C LEU A 183 9.09 -9.66 6.55
N PRO A 184 9.60 -10.50 7.48
CA PRO A 184 10.23 -10.01 8.70
C PRO A 184 11.44 -9.13 8.37
N PRO A 185 11.48 -7.84 8.79
CA PRO A 185 12.56 -6.91 8.41
C PRO A 185 13.97 -7.43 8.72
N ALA A 186 14.14 -8.10 9.86
CA ALA A 186 15.41 -8.67 10.30
C ALA A 186 15.94 -9.82 9.41
N ARG A 187 15.09 -10.40 8.55
CA ARG A 187 15.42 -11.55 7.70
C ARG A 187 15.40 -11.23 6.21
N VAL A 188 15.11 -9.98 5.82
CA VAL A 188 14.94 -9.57 4.42
C VAL A 188 16.15 -9.94 3.57
N ALA A 189 17.37 -9.65 4.02
CA ALA A 189 18.60 -9.95 3.28
C ALA A 189 18.73 -11.44 2.90
N SER A 190 18.25 -12.34 3.77
CA SER A 190 18.30 -13.79 3.54
C SER A 190 17.07 -14.37 2.84
N LEU A 191 15.91 -13.71 2.94
CA LEU A 191 14.62 -14.26 2.51
C LEU A 191 14.07 -13.62 1.24
N ALA A 192 14.50 -12.42 0.87
CA ALA A 192 13.84 -11.64 -0.17
C ALA A 192 13.81 -12.36 -1.53
N ALA A 193 14.96 -12.83 -2.02
CA ALA A 193 15.03 -13.57 -3.29
C ALA A 193 14.33 -14.94 -3.22
N PRO A 194 14.57 -15.81 -2.21
CA PRO A 194 13.84 -17.07 -2.06
C PRO A 194 12.32 -16.91 -1.96
N ALA A 195 11.85 -15.92 -1.20
CA ALA A 195 10.43 -15.65 -1.03
C ALA A 195 9.81 -15.09 -2.32
N GLN A 196 10.52 -14.21 -3.03
CA GLN A 196 10.04 -13.72 -4.33
C GLN A 196 9.91 -14.87 -5.33
N ALA A 197 10.94 -15.71 -5.47
CA ALA A 197 10.91 -16.84 -6.41
C ALA A 197 9.74 -17.79 -6.09
N ALA A 198 9.58 -18.17 -4.82
CA ALA A 198 8.47 -19.01 -4.37
C ALA A 198 7.10 -18.38 -4.62
N LEU A 199 6.95 -17.08 -4.36
CA LEU A 199 5.71 -16.34 -4.60
C LEU A 199 5.39 -16.27 -6.10
N GLN A 200 6.40 -15.99 -6.94
CA GLN A 200 6.27 -15.96 -8.40
C GLN A 200 5.86 -17.32 -8.96
N GLU A 201 6.51 -18.40 -8.52
CA GLU A 201 6.20 -19.77 -8.94
C GLU A 201 4.77 -20.17 -8.57
N MET A 202 4.38 -19.94 -7.30
CA MET A 202 3.02 -20.20 -6.84
C MET A 202 1.99 -19.44 -7.68
N LEU A 203 2.16 -18.12 -7.82
CA LEU A 203 1.21 -17.31 -8.58
C LEU A 203 1.17 -17.72 -10.05
N ALA A 204 2.31 -18.00 -10.68
CA ALA A 204 2.37 -18.43 -12.07
C ALA A 204 1.64 -19.76 -12.30
N SER A 205 1.79 -20.72 -11.38
CA SER A 205 1.09 -22.01 -11.45
C SER A 205 -0.43 -21.87 -11.40
N ILE A 206 -0.95 -20.92 -10.61
CA ILE A 206 -2.40 -20.69 -10.44
C ILE A 206 -2.96 -19.77 -11.54
N CYS A 207 -2.22 -18.72 -11.91
CA CYS A 207 -2.62 -17.75 -12.91
C CYS A 207 -2.50 -18.29 -14.33
N GLY A 208 -1.58 -19.24 -14.57
CA GLY A 208 -1.25 -19.74 -15.91
C GLY A 208 -0.32 -18.81 -16.70
N CYS A 209 0.31 -17.83 -16.05
CA CYS A 209 1.23 -16.88 -16.66
C CYS A 209 2.16 -16.24 -15.61
N GLU A 210 3.27 -15.67 -16.03
CA GLU A 210 4.17 -14.95 -15.13
C GLU A 210 3.48 -13.73 -14.47
N CYS A 211 3.78 -13.52 -13.19
CA CYS A 211 3.33 -12.36 -12.41
C CYS A 211 4.56 -11.47 -12.13
N PRO A 212 4.76 -10.38 -12.88
CA PRO A 212 5.96 -9.56 -12.77
C PRO A 212 5.96 -8.74 -11.48
N ALA A 213 7.12 -8.14 -11.16
CA ALA A 213 7.22 -7.14 -10.10
C ALA A 213 6.22 -6.00 -10.35
N ALA A 214 5.53 -5.56 -9.29
CA ALA A 214 4.58 -4.47 -9.41
C ALA A 214 5.33 -3.14 -9.61
N ALA A 215 5.22 -2.55 -10.82
CA ALA A 215 5.93 -1.33 -11.15
C ALA A 215 5.53 -0.14 -10.25
N GLY A 216 6.40 0.21 -9.30
CA GLY A 216 6.23 1.33 -8.39
C GLY A 216 5.12 1.17 -7.35
N GLY A 217 5.00 2.14 -6.43
CA GLY A 217 3.90 2.14 -5.45
C GLY A 217 2.58 2.65 -6.04
N LYS A 218 1.45 2.29 -5.39
CA LYS A 218 0.09 2.73 -5.76
C LYS A 218 -0.02 4.23 -6.07
N LEU A 219 0.56 5.10 -5.23
CA LEU A 219 0.57 6.55 -5.45
C LEU A 219 1.34 6.99 -6.72
N LYS A 220 2.45 6.30 -7.06
CA LYS A 220 3.21 6.57 -8.30
C LYS A 220 2.36 6.21 -9.52
N ARG A 221 1.64 5.08 -9.48
CA ARG A 221 0.73 4.66 -10.56
C ARG A 221 -0.44 5.61 -10.70
N TYR A 222 -1.07 6.04 -9.59
CA TYR A 222 -2.17 6.99 -9.68
C TYR A 222 -1.76 8.31 -10.36
N ARG A 223 -0.58 8.85 -10.03
CA ARG A 223 -0.07 10.05 -10.70
C ARG A 223 0.22 9.84 -12.18
N LYS A 224 0.71 8.65 -12.57
CA LYS A 224 0.87 8.30 -13.99
C LYS A 224 -0.48 8.28 -14.70
N PHE A 225 -1.50 7.71 -14.06
CA PHE A 225 -2.89 7.75 -14.54
C PHE A 225 -3.39 9.18 -14.70
N LEU A 226 -3.24 10.03 -13.68
CA LEU A 226 -3.64 11.45 -13.73
C LEU A 226 -2.97 12.21 -14.89
N LYS A 227 -1.67 11.99 -15.13
CA LYS A 227 -0.97 12.59 -16.27
C LYS A 227 -1.50 12.09 -17.61
N LYS A 228 -1.82 10.81 -17.72
CA LYS A 228 -2.39 10.19 -18.92
C LYS A 228 -3.81 10.73 -19.21
N THR A 229 -4.60 11.02 -18.18
CA THR A 229 -5.97 11.55 -18.35
C THR A 229 -5.98 13.05 -18.62
N ALA A 230 -5.06 13.83 -18.04
CA ALA A 230 -4.98 15.27 -18.29
C ALA A 230 -4.59 15.63 -19.74
N THR A 231 -4.04 14.68 -20.51
CA THR A 231 -3.76 14.87 -21.94
C THR A 231 -4.93 14.51 -22.86
N LEU A 232 -6.08 14.11 -22.30
CA LEU A 232 -7.29 13.76 -23.05
C LEU A 232 -8.37 14.85 -23.01
N ASP A 233 -8.13 15.93 -22.24
CA ASP A 233 -8.93 17.15 -22.18
C ASP A 233 -8.26 18.27 -23.00
#